data_AF-A0A7S0EVJ3-F1
#
_entry.id   AF-A0A7S0EVJ3-F1
#
_cell.length_a   1.000
_cell.length_b   1.000
_cell.length_c   1.000
_cell.angle_alpha   90.00
_cell.angle_beta   90.00
_cell.angle_gamma   90.00
#
_symmetry.space_group_name_H-M   'P 1'
#
loop_
_entity.id
_entity.type
_entity.pdbx_description
1 polymer ?
#
loop_
_entity_poly.entity_id
_entity_poly.type
_entity_poly.pdbx_seq_one_letter_code
_entity_poly.pdbx_strand_id
1 'polypeptide(L)'
;KKIKMSSVDDAPSRNVPKGEWPLEWVTAEEWTGREKPTAEAINASDALALVRREHVRNVFKRAWRSYEKYAWGMDELKPMSNRSHNWLGLGATLVDCLDNLWIFGMKEEFKRAQAWVEQHLHFDKAAGISMFETVIRILGGLLSAFELSKEQVFLKKAAELGDRLLYAFEKHRTGLPCTTVSLNGRNQCQFPSWAGSAAILAEYGTMQLEFKYLAYHTGERKYWDAVEKPIKLVQGLNHPKGLYPTFINPNTGTWSSPKLTFGALADSFYEYLVKQWLLTGKTEGWLREMWDETMLGMAGGLVQRSSPSGLAYIADWTGSAHQHKMDHLACFAPAMLAFGAQDGRKHD
;
A
#
# COMPACT_ATOMS: atom_id res chain seq x y z
N LYS A 1 -13.29 -25.74 -0.22
CA LYS A 1 -14.67 -25.21 -0.06
C LYS A 1 -14.63 -23.75 -0.50
N LYS A 2 -15.17 -23.41 -1.69
CA LYS A 2 -15.19 -22.02 -2.18
C LYS A 2 -15.97 -21.17 -1.17
N ILE A 3 -15.35 -20.12 -0.67
CA ILE A 3 -16.01 -19.12 0.18
C ILE A 3 -17.11 -18.49 -0.68
N LYS A 4 -18.37 -18.81 -0.38
CA LYS A 4 -19.52 -18.08 -0.94
C LYS A 4 -19.54 -16.72 -0.25
N MET A 5 -19.16 -15.67 -0.98
CA MET A 5 -19.39 -14.29 -0.56
C MET A 5 -20.91 -14.07 -0.59
N SER A 6 -21.50 -13.82 0.57
CA SER A 6 -22.91 -13.45 0.70
C SER A 6 -23.12 -12.08 0.06
N SER A 7 -24.11 -11.97 -0.83
CA SER A 7 -24.64 -10.70 -1.31
C SER A 7 -25.19 -9.91 -0.13
N VAL A 8 -24.51 -8.83 0.25
CA VAL A 8 -25.04 -7.83 1.17
C VAL A 8 -25.73 -6.79 0.29
N ASP A 9 -26.95 -7.11 -0.12
CA ASP A 9 -27.93 -6.10 -0.53
C ASP A 9 -28.53 -5.54 0.76
N ASP A 10 -28.06 -4.35 1.15
CA ASP A 10 -28.76 -3.32 1.93
C ASP A 10 -27.71 -2.32 2.47
N ALA A 11 -27.14 -1.51 1.57
CA ALA A 11 -26.47 -0.28 1.97
C ALA A 11 -27.50 0.86 1.94
N PRO A 12 -27.68 1.63 3.03
CA PRO A 12 -28.56 2.78 3.01
C PRO A 12 -28.03 3.79 1.99
N SER A 13 -28.90 4.25 1.09
CA SER A 13 -28.57 5.27 0.09
C SER A 13 -28.09 6.55 0.78
N ARG A 14 -26.78 6.69 0.98
CA ARG A 14 -26.17 7.94 1.39
C ARG A 14 -25.88 8.70 0.10
N ASN A 15 -26.47 9.90 0.00
CA ASN A 15 -26.23 10.83 -1.09
C ASN A 15 -24.72 11.07 -1.23
N VAL A 16 -24.09 10.39 -2.19
CA VAL A 16 -22.77 10.81 -2.70
C VAL A 16 -22.96 12.26 -3.16
N PRO A 17 -22.19 13.23 -2.65
CA PRO A 17 -22.32 14.61 -3.05
C PRO A 17 -22.22 14.69 -4.58
N LYS A 18 -23.28 15.19 -5.23
CA LYS A 18 -23.24 15.63 -6.63
C LYS A 18 -22.45 16.95 -6.68
N GLY A 19 -21.16 16.89 -6.38
CA GLY A 19 -20.23 18.00 -6.56
C GLY A 19 -19.64 17.92 -7.95
N GLU A 20 -19.65 19.03 -8.69
CA GLU A 20 -18.83 19.16 -9.89
C GLU A 20 -17.35 19.16 -9.48
N TRP A 21 -16.49 18.55 -10.31
CA TRP A 21 -15.06 18.56 -10.08
C TRP A 21 -14.58 20.04 -10.05
N PRO A 22 -13.93 20.50 -8.97
CA PRO A 22 -13.72 21.94 -8.73
C PRO A 22 -12.61 22.56 -9.59
N LEU A 23 -12.03 21.80 -10.52
CA LEU A 23 -11.03 22.28 -11.48
C LEU A 23 -11.56 22.08 -12.89
N GLU A 24 -11.43 23.13 -13.72
CA GLU A 24 -11.56 22.99 -15.17
C GLU A 24 -10.47 22.02 -15.65
N TRP A 25 -10.90 20.83 -16.04
CA TRP A 25 -10.03 19.84 -16.68
C TRP A 25 -9.76 20.26 -18.11
N VAL A 26 -8.58 19.89 -18.61
CA VAL A 26 -8.35 19.80 -20.06
C VAL A 26 -9.46 18.90 -20.61
N THR A 27 -10.30 19.45 -21.48
CA THR A 27 -11.42 18.70 -22.05
C THR A 27 -10.91 17.44 -22.74
N ALA A 28 -11.75 16.42 -22.84
CA ALA A 28 -11.43 15.26 -23.64
C ALA A 28 -11.06 15.69 -25.08
N GLU A 29 -11.72 16.72 -25.65
CA GLU A 29 -11.32 17.30 -26.94
C GLU A 29 -9.92 17.93 -26.93
N GLU A 30 -9.53 18.70 -25.91
CA GLU A 30 -8.19 19.29 -25.80
C GLU A 30 -7.08 18.24 -25.58
N TRP A 31 -7.39 17.13 -24.90
CA TRP A 31 -6.45 16.01 -24.76
C TRP A 31 -6.39 15.13 -26.02
N THR A 32 -7.54 14.80 -26.61
CA THR A 32 -7.66 13.96 -27.81
C THR A 32 -7.34 14.70 -29.10
N GLY A 33 -7.24 16.03 -29.07
CA GLY A 33 -6.66 16.86 -30.13
C GLY A 33 -5.16 16.63 -30.35
N ARG A 34 -4.50 15.84 -29.48
CA ARG A 34 -3.18 15.27 -29.78
C ARG A 34 -3.33 14.25 -30.89
N GLU A 35 -2.60 14.45 -31.99
CA GLU A 35 -2.53 13.46 -33.06
C GLU A 35 -2.20 12.07 -32.49
N LYS A 36 -2.99 11.07 -32.88
CA LYS A 36 -2.68 9.68 -32.52
C LYS A 36 -1.29 9.36 -33.10
N PRO A 37 -0.40 8.75 -32.31
CA PRO A 37 0.93 8.41 -32.81
C PRO A 37 0.81 7.49 -34.03
N THR A 38 1.63 7.73 -35.05
CA THR A 38 1.68 6.88 -36.24
C THR A 38 2.16 5.47 -35.86
N ALA A 39 1.85 4.48 -36.69
CA ALA A 39 2.36 3.11 -36.48
C ALA A 39 3.89 3.06 -36.42
N GLU A 40 4.57 3.91 -37.19
CA GLU A 40 6.03 4.07 -37.15
C GLU A 40 6.51 4.62 -35.81
N ALA A 41 5.86 5.64 -35.26
CA ALA A 41 6.19 6.20 -33.95
C ALA A 41 5.96 5.18 -32.82
N ILE A 42 4.88 4.40 -32.89
CA ILE A 42 4.61 3.30 -31.94
C ILE A 42 5.72 2.24 -32.02
N ASN A 43 6.04 1.76 -33.22
CA ASN A 43 7.09 0.75 -33.42
C ASN A 43 8.46 1.24 -32.94
N ALA A 44 8.80 2.51 -33.20
CA ALA A 44 10.04 3.12 -32.71
C ALA A 44 10.06 3.22 -31.17
N SER A 45 8.94 3.61 -30.56
CA SER A 45 8.77 3.64 -29.10
C SER A 45 8.94 2.25 -28.49
N ASP A 46 8.33 1.23 -29.08
CA ASP A 46 8.41 -0.16 -28.60
C ASP A 46 9.82 -0.73 -28.72
N ALA A 47 10.51 -0.47 -29.85
CA ALA A 47 11.90 -0.86 -30.03
C ALA A 47 12.80 -0.23 -28.96
N LEU A 48 12.60 1.06 -28.65
CA LEU A 48 13.32 1.75 -27.59
C LEU A 48 12.97 1.22 -26.19
N ALA A 49 11.71 0.85 -25.95
CA ALA A 49 11.26 0.27 -24.69
C ALA A 49 11.97 -1.06 -24.39
N LEU A 50 12.22 -1.89 -25.40
CA LEU A 50 12.99 -3.13 -25.25
C LEU A 50 14.43 -2.88 -24.76
N VAL A 51 15.10 -1.86 -25.31
CA VAL A 51 16.46 -1.46 -24.89
C VAL A 51 16.44 -0.93 -23.45
N ARG A 52 15.47 -0.08 -23.11
CA ARG A 52 15.31 0.48 -21.75
C ARG A 52 15.00 -0.61 -20.72
N ARG A 53 14.16 -1.57 -21.07
CA ARG A 53 13.84 -2.73 -20.21
C ARG A 53 15.09 -3.52 -19.83
N GLU A 54 15.98 -3.78 -20.79
CA GLU A 54 17.23 -4.49 -20.48
C GLU A 54 18.19 -3.65 -19.62
N HIS A 55 18.20 -2.33 -19.78
CA HIS A 55 18.96 -1.46 -18.87
C HIS A 55 18.46 -1.56 -17.43
N VAL A 56 17.13 -1.49 -17.21
CA VAL A 56 16.53 -1.65 -15.87
C VAL A 56 16.90 -3.02 -15.28
N ARG A 57 16.79 -4.09 -16.08
CA ARG A 57 17.19 -5.44 -15.67
C ARG A 57 18.67 -5.50 -15.26
N ASN A 58 19.56 -4.85 -16.00
CA ASN A 58 21.00 -4.85 -15.70
C ASN A 58 21.34 -4.04 -14.45
N VAL A 59 20.63 -2.93 -14.19
CA VAL A 59 20.77 -2.17 -12.94
C VAL A 59 20.35 -3.03 -11.74
N PHE A 60 19.23 -3.73 -11.86
CA PHE A 60 18.79 -4.66 -10.81
C PHE A 60 19.77 -5.81 -10.60
N LYS A 61 20.26 -6.47 -11.67
CA LYS A 61 21.29 -7.52 -11.56
C LYS A 61 22.52 -7.03 -10.80
N ARG A 62 22.98 -5.80 -11.08
CA ARG A 62 24.10 -5.19 -10.37
C ARG A 62 23.78 -4.98 -8.89
N ALA A 63 22.63 -4.40 -8.56
CA ALA A 63 22.21 -4.17 -7.18
C ALA A 63 22.08 -5.49 -6.40
N TRP A 64 21.41 -6.48 -6.99
CA TRP A 64 21.24 -7.82 -6.42
C TRP A 64 22.57 -8.51 -6.15
N ARG A 65 23.51 -8.51 -7.10
CA ARG A 65 24.85 -9.08 -6.91
C ARG A 65 25.61 -8.41 -5.77
N SER A 66 25.49 -7.09 -5.62
CA SER A 66 26.07 -6.38 -4.49
C SER A 66 25.41 -6.79 -3.17
N TYR A 67 24.08 -6.95 -3.14
CA TYR A 67 23.36 -7.44 -1.97
C TYR A 67 23.79 -8.87 -1.60
N GLU A 68 23.77 -9.81 -2.55
CA GLU A 68 24.24 -11.20 -2.34
C GLU A 68 25.66 -11.25 -1.78
N LYS A 69 26.55 -10.36 -2.25
CA LYS A 69 27.95 -10.36 -1.82
C LYS A 69 28.17 -9.80 -0.41
N TYR A 70 27.44 -8.76 -0.03
CA TYR A 70 27.78 -7.95 1.15
C TYR A 70 26.71 -7.93 2.25
N ALA A 71 25.50 -8.42 1.96
CA ALA A 71 24.36 -8.31 2.86
C ALA A 71 23.38 -9.50 2.76
N TRP A 72 23.81 -10.66 2.28
CA TRP A 72 22.95 -11.85 2.13
C TRP A 72 22.23 -12.21 3.43
N GLY A 73 20.89 -12.26 3.37
CA GLY A 73 20.03 -12.56 4.52
C GLY A 73 19.85 -11.41 5.51
N MET A 74 20.50 -10.28 5.29
CA MET A 74 20.32 -9.05 6.07
C MET A 74 19.20 -8.20 5.46
N ASP A 75 18.61 -7.29 6.23
CA ASP A 75 17.52 -6.46 5.70
C ASP A 75 17.95 -5.56 4.56
N GLU A 76 19.11 -4.91 4.66
CA GLU A 76 19.56 -3.94 3.66
C GLU A 76 21.07 -3.93 3.47
N LEU A 77 21.49 -3.53 2.28
CA LEU A 77 22.87 -3.22 1.94
C LEU A 77 23.17 -1.74 2.22
N LYS A 78 24.33 -1.46 2.83
CA LYS A 78 24.96 -0.14 2.89
C LYS A 78 26.04 -0.05 1.80
N PRO A 79 25.70 0.35 0.56
CA PRO A 79 26.55 0.14 -0.62
C PRO A 79 27.87 0.90 -0.57
N MET A 80 27.92 2.06 0.11
CA MET A 80 29.15 2.86 0.22
C MET A 80 30.19 2.23 1.15
N SER A 81 29.77 1.42 2.13
CA SER A 81 30.66 0.81 3.12
C SER A 81 30.79 -0.70 2.96
N ASN A 82 30.06 -1.31 2.02
CA ASN A 82 29.94 -2.76 1.86
C ASN A 82 29.56 -3.48 3.17
N ARG A 83 28.73 -2.84 3.99
CA ARG A 83 28.17 -3.40 5.23
C ARG A 83 26.68 -3.63 5.07
N SER A 84 26.06 -4.28 6.05
CA SER A 84 24.62 -4.43 6.12
C SER A 84 23.97 -3.48 7.12
N HIS A 85 22.67 -3.29 6.98
CA HIS A 85 21.79 -2.76 8.02
C HIS A 85 20.74 -3.82 8.35
N ASN A 86 20.37 -3.92 9.62
CA ASN A 86 19.34 -4.84 10.10
C ASN A 86 18.45 -4.07 11.06
N TRP A 87 17.15 -4.05 10.79
CA TRP A 87 16.17 -3.28 11.54
C TRP A 87 14.86 -4.05 11.75
N LEU A 88 14.45 -4.89 10.80
CA LEU A 88 13.41 -5.92 10.95
C LEU A 88 14.00 -7.26 11.44
N GLY A 89 15.19 -7.61 10.94
CA GLY A 89 15.81 -8.92 11.15
C GLY A 89 15.14 -10.04 10.37
N LEU A 90 14.52 -9.73 9.22
CA LEU A 90 13.72 -10.67 8.44
C LEU A 90 14.23 -10.83 6.99
N GLY A 91 15.41 -10.29 6.67
CA GLY A 91 15.97 -10.35 5.33
C GLY A 91 15.13 -9.52 4.35
N ALA A 92 14.70 -8.32 4.77
CA ALA A 92 13.79 -7.45 4.03
C ALA A 92 14.09 -7.37 2.52
N THR A 93 15.29 -6.95 2.11
CA THR A 93 15.66 -6.87 0.67
C THR A 93 15.54 -8.21 -0.05
N LEU A 94 15.89 -9.33 0.60
CA LEU A 94 15.79 -10.65 -0.02
C LEU A 94 14.33 -11.01 -0.32
N VAL A 95 13.44 -10.82 0.65
CA VAL A 95 12.01 -11.15 0.51
C VAL A 95 11.32 -10.18 -0.44
N ASP A 96 11.58 -8.88 -0.29
CA ASP A 96 10.99 -7.77 -1.07
C ASP A 96 11.40 -7.82 -2.56
N CYS A 97 12.46 -8.57 -2.91
CA CYS A 97 12.92 -8.74 -4.28
C CYS A 97 12.58 -10.10 -4.92
N LEU A 98 11.89 -11.02 -4.22
CA LEU A 98 11.61 -12.36 -4.75
C LEU A 98 10.80 -12.30 -6.06
N ASP A 99 9.78 -11.47 -6.11
CA ASP A 99 8.97 -11.27 -7.31
C ASP A 99 9.75 -10.57 -8.43
N ASN A 100 10.62 -9.58 -8.13
CA ASN A 100 11.50 -8.98 -9.11
C ASN A 100 12.44 -10.01 -9.75
N LEU A 101 13.06 -10.89 -8.96
CA LEU A 101 13.89 -11.98 -9.47
C LEU A 101 13.11 -12.86 -10.44
N TRP A 102 11.86 -13.17 -10.07
CA TRP A 102 10.97 -13.96 -10.92
C TRP A 102 10.63 -13.26 -12.24
N ILE A 103 10.18 -12.01 -12.17
CA ILE A 103 9.74 -11.18 -13.31
C ILE A 103 10.91 -10.89 -14.25
N PHE A 104 12.11 -10.68 -13.71
CA PHE A 104 13.31 -10.40 -14.52
C PHE A 104 13.97 -11.65 -15.10
N GLY A 105 13.43 -12.84 -14.82
CA GLY A 105 13.93 -14.11 -15.35
C GLY A 105 15.19 -14.63 -14.64
N MET A 106 15.50 -14.10 -13.46
CA MET A 106 16.66 -14.47 -12.64
C MET A 106 16.32 -15.69 -11.77
N LYS A 107 16.01 -16.82 -12.42
CA LYS A 107 15.44 -18.01 -11.77
C LYS A 107 16.42 -18.73 -10.83
N GLU A 108 17.71 -18.68 -11.10
CA GLU A 108 18.71 -19.33 -10.25
C GLU A 108 18.98 -18.52 -8.98
N GLU A 109 19.00 -17.20 -9.08
CA GLU A 109 18.99 -16.28 -7.94
C GLU A 109 17.72 -16.48 -7.08
N PHE A 110 16.55 -16.58 -7.73
CA PHE A 110 15.28 -16.85 -7.06
C PHE A 110 15.33 -18.15 -6.25
N LYS A 111 15.84 -19.25 -6.82
CA LYS A 111 15.97 -20.54 -6.10
C LYS A 111 16.86 -20.44 -4.87
N ARG A 112 17.97 -19.68 -4.94
CA ARG A 112 18.83 -19.45 -3.77
C ARG A 112 18.11 -18.65 -2.69
N ALA A 113 17.37 -17.61 -3.07
CA ALA A 113 16.58 -16.82 -2.15
C ALA A 113 15.45 -17.66 -1.52
N GLN A 114 14.77 -18.51 -2.30
CA GLN A 114 13.77 -19.47 -1.81
C GLN A 114 14.37 -20.42 -0.76
N ALA A 115 15.54 -21.00 -1.02
CA ALA A 115 16.22 -21.87 -0.07
C ALA A 115 16.57 -21.13 1.23
N TRP A 116 16.96 -19.86 1.15
CA TRP A 116 17.16 -19.03 2.33
C TRP A 116 15.85 -18.80 3.11
N VAL A 117 14.75 -18.48 2.43
CA VAL A 117 13.43 -18.32 3.07
C VAL A 117 13.00 -19.59 3.79
N GLU A 118 13.22 -20.75 3.19
CA GLU A 118 12.88 -22.03 3.80
C GLU A 118 13.70 -22.31 5.07
N GLN A 119 15.01 -22.07 5.00
CA GLN A 119 15.97 -22.54 6.01
C GLN A 119 16.29 -21.50 7.09
N HIS A 120 16.13 -20.21 6.82
CA HIS A 120 16.66 -19.13 7.67
C HIS A 120 15.63 -18.05 8.02
N LEU A 121 14.50 -17.94 7.32
CA LEU A 121 13.46 -16.98 7.70
C LEU A 121 12.67 -17.51 8.90
N HIS A 122 13.06 -17.05 10.09
CA HIS A 122 12.42 -17.37 11.35
C HIS A 122 11.87 -16.11 12.01
N PHE A 123 10.54 -16.05 12.19
CA PHE A 123 9.87 -14.87 12.72
C PHE A 123 10.02 -14.72 14.24
N ASP A 124 10.28 -15.79 14.96
CA ASP A 124 10.32 -15.85 16.44
C ASP A 124 11.45 -15.02 17.08
N LYS A 125 12.34 -14.44 16.29
CA LYS A 125 13.42 -13.56 16.77
C LYS A 125 13.13 -12.08 16.59
N ALA A 126 12.16 -11.72 15.75
CA ALA A 126 11.88 -10.32 15.44
C ALA A 126 11.03 -9.67 16.55
N ALA A 127 11.52 -8.55 17.09
CA ALA A 127 10.86 -7.80 18.15
C ALA A 127 11.14 -6.30 18.01
N GLY A 128 10.14 -5.47 18.34
CA GLY A 128 10.26 -4.02 18.16
C GLY A 128 10.22 -3.59 16.70
N ILE A 129 9.58 -4.39 15.84
CA ILE A 129 9.50 -4.16 14.39
C ILE A 129 8.26 -3.34 14.04
N SER A 130 8.31 -2.62 12.91
CA SER A 130 7.14 -1.95 12.35
C SER A 130 6.16 -2.98 11.78
N MET A 131 4.91 -2.93 12.23
CA MET A 131 3.86 -3.81 11.75
C MET A 131 3.53 -3.52 10.29
N PHE A 132 3.35 -2.24 9.95
CA PHE A 132 3.07 -1.79 8.59
C PHE A 132 4.14 -2.27 7.59
N GLU A 133 5.42 -1.99 7.89
CA GLU A 133 6.52 -2.35 7.00
C GLU A 133 6.70 -3.87 6.87
N THR A 134 6.47 -4.62 7.96
CA THR A 134 6.50 -6.08 7.93
C THR A 134 5.40 -6.64 7.02
N VAL A 135 4.21 -6.05 7.05
CA VAL A 135 3.08 -6.49 6.22
C VAL A 135 3.35 -6.19 4.75
N ILE A 136 3.60 -4.94 4.39
CA ILE A 136 3.70 -4.57 2.97
C ILE A 136 4.94 -5.18 2.28
N ARG A 137 6.05 -5.38 3.00
CA ARG A 137 7.29 -5.93 2.42
C ARG A 137 7.37 -7.44 2.54
N ILE A 138 7.24 -7.96 3.77
CA ILE A 138 7.51 -9.37 4.03
C ILE A 138 6.28 -10.21 3.68
N LEU A 139 5.11 -9.88 4.22
CA LEU A 139 3.89 -10.61 3.88
C LEU A 139 3.54 -10.41 2.39
N GLY A 140 3.56 -9.17 1.90
CA GLY A 140 3.38 -8.84 0.49
C GLY A 140 4.36 -9.58 -0.43
N GLY A 141 5.66 -9.50 -0.17
CA GLY A 141 6.70 -10.17 -0.96
C GLY A 141 6.56 -11.69 -0.98
N LEU A 142 6.24 -12.32 0.16
CA LEU A 142 5.96 -13.76 0.22
C LEU A 142 4.72 -14.14 -0.61
N LEU A 143 3.63 -13.37 -0.51
CA LEU A 143 2.40 -13.64 -1.26
C LEU A 143 2.58 -13.45 -2.76
N SER A 144 3.31 -12.41 -3.18
CA SER A 144 3.66 -12.20 -4.60
C SER A 144 4.57 -13.31 -5.13
N ALA A 145 5.60 -13.69 -4.36
CA ALA A 145 6.48 -14.81 -4.73
C ALA A 145 5.69 -16.12 -4.86
N PHE A 146 4.77 -16.40 -3.93
CA PHE A 146 3.86 -17.53 -4.03
C PHE A 146 3.01 -17.46 -5.30
N GLU A 147 2.39 -16.31 -5.59
CA GLU A 147 1.47 -16.22 -6.72
C GLU A 147 2.18 -16.44 -8.06
N LEU A 148 3.39 -15.90 -8.20
CA LEU A 148 4.17 -16.01 -9.43
C LEU A 148 4.81 -17.39 -9.62
N SER A 149 5.31 -18.00 -8.55
CA SER A 149 6.08 -19.26 -8.61
C SER A 149 5.26 -20.51 -8.31
N LYS A 150 4.15 -20.36 -7.58
CA LYS A 150 3.33 -21.43 -6.99
C LYS A 150 4.07 -22.32 -5.98
N GLU A 151 5.23 -21.90 -5.52
CA GLU A 151 6.03 -22.60 -4.52
C GLU A 151 5.41 -22.46 -3.12
N GLN A 152 4.99 -23.57 -2.54
CA GLN A 152 4.18 -23.61 -1.31
C GLN A 152 4.90 -23.08 -0.07
N VAL A 153 6.24 -23.04 -0.08
CA VAL A 153 7.03 -22.52 1.04
C VAL A 153 6.65 -21.07 1.35
N PHE A 154 6.39 -20.26 0.34
CA PHE A 154 6.05 -18.85 0.52
C PHE A 154 4.67 -18.66 1.16
N LEU A 155 3.65 -19.40 0.71
CA LEU A 155 2.32 -19.34 1.31
C LEU A 155 2.34 -19.84 2.77
N LYS A 156 3.10 -20.90 3.06
CA LYS A 156 3.26 -21.40 4.44
C LYS A 156 3.90 -20.35 5.35
N LYS A 157 4.95 -19.67 4.88
CA LYS A 157 5.60 -18.58 5.62
C LYS A 157 4.70 -17.36 5.77
N ALA A 158 3.92 -17.02 4.74
CA ALA A 158 2.93 -15.95 4.79
C ALA A 158 1.85 -16.23 5.84
N ALA A 159 1.30 -17.45 5.88
CA ALA A 159 0.33 -17.87 6.88
C ALA A 159 0.92 -17.85 8.31
N GLU A 160 2.15 -18.36 8.48
CA GLU A 160 2.86 -18.30 9.77
C GLU A 160 3.01 -16.84 10.27
N LEU A 161 3.43 -15.94 9.38
CA LEU A 161 3.58 -14.52 9.70
C LEU A 161 2.22 -13.87 10.03
N GLY A 162 1.20 -14.12 9.21
CA GLY A 162 -0.16 -13.61 9.42
C GLY A 162 -0.70 -14.01 10.79
N ASP A 163 -0.56 -15.29 11.17
CA ASP A 163 -0.99 -15.79 12.48
C ASP A 163 -0.29 -15.08 13.64
N ARG A 164 1.01 -14.85 13.52
CA ARG A 164 1.80 -14.15 14.55
C ARG A 164 1.44 -12.67 14.67
N LEU A 165 0.83 -12.06 13.66
CA LEU A 165 0.48 -10.64 13.64
C LEU A 165 -0.94 -10.37 14.15
N LEU A 166 -1.84 -11.35 14.11
CA LEU A 166 -3.26 -11.15 14.43
C LEU A 166 -3.51 -10.58 15.83
N TYR A 167 -2.69 -10.94 16.83
CA TYR A 167 -2.86 -10.42 18.20
C TYR A 167 -2.85 -8.89 18.26
N ALA A 168 -2.16 -8.21 17.34
CA ALA A 168 -2.04 -6.76 17.34
C ALA A 168 -3.40 -6.08 17.13
N PHE A 169 -4.28 -6.68 16.33
CA PHE A 169 -5.66 -6.19 16.09
C PHE A 169 -6.58 -6.45 17.30
N GLU A 170 -6.23 -7.38 18.18
CA GLU A 170 -7.06 -7.79 19.32
C GLU A 170 -6.78 -6.99 20.60
N LYS A 171 -5.65 -6.27 20.67
CA LYS A 171 -5.26 -5.50 21.86
C LYS A 171 -6.21 -4.35 22.20
N HIS A 172 -6.94 -3.83 21.22
CA HIS A 172 -7.85 -2.69 21.39
C HIS A 172 -9.24 -3.03 20.86
N ARG A 173 -10.29 -2.58 21.57
CA ARG A 173 -11.69 -2.86 21.18
C ARG A 173 -12.03 -2.31 19.79
N THR A 174 -11.40 -1.21 19.41
CA THR A 174 -11.50 -0.56 18.09
C THR A 174 -11.02 -1.46 16.94
N GLY A 175 -10.17 -2.45 17.22
CA GLY A 175 -9.51 -3.27 16.20
C GLY A 175 -8.27 -2.61 15.59
N LEU A 176 -7.91 -1.38 16.00
CA LEU A 176 -6.74 -0.69 15.47
C LEU A 176 -5.46 -1.42 15.90
N PRO A 177 -4.64 -1.90 14.95
CA PRO A 177 -3.41 -2.61 15.25
C PRO A 177 -2.32 -1.66 15.78
N CYS A 178 -1.43 -2.17 16.63
CA CYS A 178 -0.26 -1.40 17.05
C CYS A 178 0.77 -1.21 15.94
N THR A 179 1.40 -0.05 15.91
CA THR A 179 2.50 0.28 14.98
C THR A 179 3.73 -0.59 15.19
N THR A 180 4.11 -0.86 16.45
CA THR A 180 5.32 -1.62 16.80
C THR A 180 4.94 -2.92 17.50
N VAL A 181 5.43 -4.04 16.96
CA VAL A 181 5.04 -5.40 17.37
C VAL A 181 6.23 -6.32 17.63
N SER A 182 5.98 -7.50 18.20
CA SER A 182 6.97 -8.56 18.39
C SER A 182 6.41 -9.89 17.93
N LEU A 183 7.19 -10.64 17.16
CA LEU A 183 6.84 -11.96 16.63
C LEU A 183 7.38 -13.12 17.48
N ASN A 184 8.12 -12.79 18.55
CA ASN A 184 8.77 -13.72 19.48
C ASN A 184 7.84 -14.33 20.56
N GLY A 185 6.53 -14.17 20.42
CA GLY A 185 5.53 -14.68 21.36
C GLY A 185 5.32 -13.85 22.64
N ARG A 186 6.10 -12.78 22.86
CA ARG A 186 5.85 -11.84 23.98
C ARG A 186 4.67 -10.91 23.71
N ASN A 187 4.20 -10.86 22.46
CA ASN A 187 3.06 -10.07 22.02
C ASN A 187 3.11 -8.59 22.47
N GLN A 188 4.31 -7.99 22.40
CA GLN A 188 4.52 -6.56 22.59
C GLN A 188 3.71 -5.81 21.54
N CYS A 189 3.01 -4.76 21.96
CA CYS A 189 2.13 -4.00 21.10
C CYS A 189 2.21 -2.55 21.57
N GLN A 190 2.78 -1.68 20.74
CA GLN A 190 3.05 -0.30 21.12
C GLN A 190 2.68 0.66 19.99
N PHE A 191 2.16 1.81 20.40
CA PHE A 191 1.99 2.97 19.54
C PHE A 191 3.13 3.97 19.79
N PRO A 192 3.51 4.77 18.78
CA PRO A 192 4.61 5.72 18.90
C PRO A 192 4.28 6.84 19.88
N SER A 193 5.17 7.07 20.85
CA SER A 193 5.03 8.14 21.84
C SER A 193 5.02 9.54 21.20
N TRP A 194 5.80 9.73 20.13
CA TRP A 194 5.87 10.99 19.38
C TRP A 194 4.55 11.34 18.67
N ALA A 195 3.66 10.36 18.45
CA ALA A 195 2.32 10.57 17.90
C ALA A 195 1.23 10.58 19.00
N GLY A 196 1.62 10.78 20.27
CA GLY A 196 0.69 10.73 21.39
C GLY A 196 0.04 9.36 21.60
N SER A 197 0.77 8.28 21.26
CA SER A 197 0.27 6.90 21.29
C SER A 197 -0.95 6.66 20.40
N ALA A 198 -1.07 7.41 19.30
CA ALA A 198 -2.12 7.23 18.30
C ALA A 198 -1.75 6.16 17.26
N ALA A 199 -2.78 5.56 16.64
CA ALA A 199 -2.63 4.75 15.44
C ALA A 199 -2.53 5.66 14.21
N ILE A 200 -1.74 5.23 13.21
CA ILE A 200 -1.40 6.02 12.02
C ILE A 200 -2.24 5.54 10.83
N LEU A 201 -2.91 6.49 10.15
CA LEU A 201 -3.87 6.21 9.07
C LEU A 201 -3.30 5.29 7.98
N ALA A 202 -2.14 5.64 7.42
CA ALA A 202 -1.49 4.80 6.42
C ALA A 202 -1.12 3.42 6.96
N GLU A 203 -0.76 3.28 8.23
CA GLU A 203 -0.28 1.99 8.76
C GLU A 203 -1.40 0.97 8.91
N TYR A 204 -2.51 1.32 9.58
CA TYR A 204 -3.65 0.40 9.69
C TYR A 204 -4.49 0.37 8.40
N GLY A 205 -4.34 1.39 7.56
CA GLY A 205 -5.00 1.55 6.27
C GLY A 205 -4.40 0.76 5.12
N THR A 206 -3.24 0.15 5.34
CA THR A 206 -2.40 -0.42 4.28
C THR A 206 -1.90 -1.81 4.67
N MET A 207 -2.83 -2.67 5.04
CA MET A 207 -2.61 -4.10 5.35
C MET A 207 -3.63 -5.01 4.67
N GLN A 208 -4.64 -4.40 4.05
CA GLN A 208 -5.86 -5.09 3.66
C GLN A 208 -5.61 -5.98 2.46
N LEU A 209 -4.81 -5.55 1.47
CA LEU A 209 -4.55 -6.37 0.28
C LEU A 209 -3.88 -7.68 0.67
N GLU A 210 -2.86 -7.62 1.51
CA GLU A 210 -2.06 -8.75 1.95
C GLU A 210 -2.88 -9.73 2.78
N PHE A 211 -3.59 -9.24 3.79
CA PHE A 211 -4.41 -10.10 4.66
C PHE A 211 -5.66 -10.65 3.95
N LYS A 212 -6.32 -9.88 3.08
CA LYS A 212 -7.45 -10.38 2.28
C LYS A 212 -6.99 -11.45 1.29
N TYR A 213 -5.83 -11.26 0.67
CA TYR A 213 -5.23 -12.26 -0.22
C TYR A 213 -4.79 -13.52 0.53
N LEU A 214 -4.20 -13.37 1.72
CA LEU A 214 -3.89 -14.49 2.59
C LEU A 214 -5.16 -15.26 3.01
N ALA A 215 -6.25 -14.55 3.35
CA ALA A 215 -7.54 -15.15 3.65
C ALA A 215 -8.07 -15.99 2.48
N TYR A 216 -7.96 -15.47 1.25
CA TYR A 216 -8.40 -16.16 0.05
C TYR A 216 -7.67 -17.49 -0.16
N HIS A 217 -6.33 -17.50 -0.02
CA HIS A 217 -5.52 -18.69 -0.27
C HIS A 217 -5.50 -19.71 0.88
N THR A 218 -5.61 -19.25 2.12
CA THR A 218 -5.69 -20.14 3.29
C THR A 218 -7.11 -20.66 3.54
N GLY A 219 -8.12 -19.93 3.07
CA GLY A 219 -9.52 -20.17 3.41
C GLY A 219 -9.90 -19.68 4.82
N GLU A 220 -9.01 -18.98 5.52
CA GLU A 220 -9.21 -18.54 6.89
C GLU A 220 -9.68 -17.09 6.96
N ARG A 221 -10.96 -16.90 7.31
CA ARG A 221 -11.61 -15.58 7.34
C ARG A 221 -11.03 -14.62 8.39
N LYS A 222 -10.38 -15.13 9.44
CA LYS A 222 -9.79 -14.34 10.52
C LYS A 222 -8.87 -13.22 10.01
N TYR A 223 -8.11 -13.46 8.93
CA TYR A 223 -7.23 -12.46 8.33
C TYR A 223 -8.02 -11.31 7.71
N TRP A 224 -9.09 -11.63 6.99
CA TRP A 224 -9.98 -10.66 6.35
C TRP A 224 -10.69 -9.79 7.39
N ASP A 225 -11.33 -10.43 8.38
CA ASP A 225 -12.15 -9.73 9.38
C ASP A 225 -11.28 -8.79 10.25
N ALA A 226 -10.02 -9.16 10.53
CA ALA A 226 -9.09 -8.35 11.30
C ALA A 226 -8.77 -7.00 10.64
N VAL A 227 -8.47 -7.00 9.33
CA VAL A 227 -8.04 -5.80 8.60
C VAL A 227 -9.20 -4.94 8.09
N GLU A 228 -10.39 -5.50 7.94
CA GLU A 228 -11.58 -4.75 7.53
C GLU A 228 -12.16 -3.90 8.68
N LYS A 229 -12.04 -4.40 9.92
CA LYS A 229 -12.60 -3.74 11.10
C LYS A 229 -12.09 -2.30 11.30
N PRO A 230 -10.78 -1.98 11.22
CA PRO A 230 -10.29 -0.61 11.27
C PRO A 230 -10.86 0.31 10.18
N ILE A 231 -11.03 -0.21 8.96
CA ILE A 231 -11.52 0.59 7.83
C ILE A 231 -13.00 0.94 8.04
N LYS A 232 -13.81 -0.04 8.46
CA LYS A 232 -15.22 0.20 8.82
C LYS A 232 -15.38 1.16 9.99
N LEU A 233 -14.47 1.11 10.98
CA LEU A 233 -14.45 2.08 12.07
C LEU A 233 -14.32 3.49 11.51
N VAL A 234 -13.29 3.77 10.71
CA VAL A 234 -13.04 5.13 10.22
C VAL A 234 -14.06 5.60 9.20
N GLN A 235 -14.60 4.70 8.38
CA GLN A 235 -15.73 4.99 7.48
C GLN A 235 -16.95 5.53 8.24
N GLY A 236 -17.18 5.06 9.47
CA GLY A 236 -18.28 5.52 10.32
C GLY A 236 -18.06 6.86 11.02
N LEU A 237 -16.86 7.44 10.94
CA LEU A 237 -16.51 8.71 11.60
C LEU A 237 -16.73 9.90 10.66
N ASN A 238 -16.87 11.08 11.25
CA ASN A 238 -16.83 12.33 10.49
C ASN A 238 -15.42 12.53 9.87
N HIS A 239 -15.34 12.71 8.55
CA HIS A 239 -14.11 13.00 7.81
C HIS A 239 -14.16 14.43 7.24
N PRO A 240 -13.38 15.38 7.80
CA PRO A 240 -13.41 16.77 7.35
C PRO A 240 -12.95 16.88 5.90
N LYS A 241 -13.68 17.68 5.10
CA LYS A 241 -13.41 17.86 3.66
C LYS A 241 -13.42 16.55 2.85
N GLY A 242 -14.12 15.51 3.32
CA GLY A 242 -14.11 14.19 2.66
C GLY A 242 -12.79 13.44 2.82
N LEU A 243 -11.92 13.84 3.76
CA LEU A 243 -10.58 13.30 3.95
C LEU A 243 -10.35 12.81 5.38
N TYR A 244 -9.41 11.88 5.52
CA TYR A 244 -9.16 11.18 6.77
C TYR A 244 -7.95 11.80 7.50
N PRO A 245 -8.09 12.15 8.80
CA PRO A 245 -6.96 12.63 9.57
C PRO A 245 -5.89 11.57 9.83
N THR A 246 -4.63 12.03 9.96
CA THR A 246 -3.47 11.13 10.05
C THR A 246 -3.43 10.24 11.29
N PHE A 247 -4.07 10.66 12.40
CA PHE A 247 -3.99 9.98 13.68
C PHE A 247 -5.35 9.75 14.33
N ILE A 248 -5.52 8.56 14.89
CA ILE A 248 -6.71 8.14 15.63
C ILE A 248 -6.30 7.51 16.96
N ASN A 249 -7.01 7.85 18.04
CA ASN A 249 -6.76 7.25 19.34
C ASN A 249 -7.23 5.77 19.34
N PRO A 250 -6.34 4.80 19.60
CA PRO A 250 -6.67 3.38 19.50
C PRO A 250 -7.65 2.90 20.57
N ASN A 251 -7.76 3.60 21.70
CA ASN A 251 -8.67 3.23 22.78
C ASN A 251 -10.09 3.74 22.54
N THR A 252 -10.22 4.98 22.05
CA THR A 252 -11.52 5.65 21.91
C THR A 252 -12.08 5.62 20.49
N GLY A 253 -11.25 5.36 19.47
CA GLY A 253 -11.66 5.38 18.07
C GLY A 253 -12.01 6.79 17.56
N THR A 254 -11.37 7.82 18.13
CA THR A 254 -11.61 9.23 17.75
C THR A 254 -10.36 9.88 17.20
N TRP A 255 -10.53 10.80 16.24
CA TRP A 255 -9.41 11.52 15.63
C TRP A 255 -8.62 12.31 16.67
N SER A 256 -7.30 12.21 16.62
CA SER A 256 -6.36 12.93 17.51
C SER A 256 -5.49 13.93 16.77
N SER A 257 -5.72 14.10 15.46
CA SER A 257 -5.05 15.06 14.60
C SER A 257 -6.08 15.73 13.69
N PRO A 258 -5.96 17.02 13.37
CA PRO A 258 -6.75 17.66 12.33
C PRO A 258 -6.03 17.65 10.96
N LYS A 259 -4.82 17.06 10.89
CA LYS A 259 -3.98 17.09 9.69
C LYS A 259 -4.56 16.21 8.59
N LEU A 260 -4.67 16.76 7.38
CA LEU A 260 -5.03 16.04 6.15
C LEU A 260 -3.87 16.15 5.17
N THR A 261 -3.51 15.06 4.51
CA THR A 261 -2.36 14.99 3.61
C THR A 261 -2.49 13.78 2.68
N PHE A 262 -1.83 13.83 1.53
CA PHE A 262 -1.56 12.69 0.64
C PHE A 262 -0.09 12.27 0.69
N GLY A 263 0.69 12.84 1.60
CA GLY A 263 2.07 12.44 1.88
C GLY A 263 2.14 11.41 3.00
N ALA A 264 3.29 11.43 3.69
CA ALA A 264 3.57 10.49 4.76
C ALA A 264 2.43 10.45 5.80
N LEU A 265 2.18 9.26 6.36
CA LEU A 265 1.17 8.96 7.39
C LEU A 265 -0.26 8.78 6.88
N ALA A 266 -0.57 9.10 5.62
CA ALA A 266 -1.92 8.96 5.06
C ALA A 266 -1.99 8.41 3.63
N ASP A 267 -0.98 8.71 2.80
CA ASP A 267 -0.88 8.31 1.38
C ASP A 267 -1.59 6.99 1.00
N SER A 268 -1.04 5.88 1.46
CA SER A 268 -1.37 4.52 1.03
C SER A 268 -2.71 4.02 1.55
N PHE A 269 -3.31 4.67 2.56
CA PHE A 269 -4.70 4.42 2.92
C PHE A 269 -5.61 4.72 1.72
N TYR A 270 -5.42 5.87 1.06
CA TYR A 270 -6.23 6.25 -0.11
C TYR A 270 -5.97 5.29 -1.29
N GLU A 271 -4.71 4.89 -1.48
CA GLU A 271 -4.32 3.90 -2.48
C GLU A 271 -5.04 2.56 -2.27
N TYR A 272 -5.14 2.11 -1.02
CA TYR A 272 -5.71 0.81 -0.68
C TYR A 272 -7.23 0.79 -0.81
N LEU A 273 -7.93 1.92 -0.76
CA LEU A 273 -9.39 1.94 -1.00
C LEU A 273 -9.72 1.41 -2.41
N VAL A 274 -9.14 2.02 -3.44
CA VAL A 274 -9.38 1.61 -4.84
C VAL A 274 -8.78 0.24 -5.14
N LYS A 275 -7.59 -0.06 -4.61
CA LYS A 275 -6.96 -1.37 -4.85
C LYS A 275 -7.72 -2.52 -4.21
N GLN A 276 -8.31 -2.35 -3.03
CA GLN A 276 -9.12 -3.41 -2.41
C GLN A 276 -10.42 -3.64 -3.20
N TRP A 277 -11.08 -2.57 -3.65
CA TRP A 277 -12.24 -2.69 -4.53
C TRP A 277 -11.90 -3.51 -5.79
N LEU A 278 -10.75 -3.26 -6.41
CA LEU A 278 -10.30 -4.00 -7.59
C LEU A 278 -9.87 -5.44 -7.27
N LEU A 279 -9.16 -5.65 -6.16
CA LEU A 279 -8.72 -6.97 -5.70
C LEU A 279 -9.91 -7.94 -5.54
N THR A 280 -11.05 -7.42 -5.10
CA THR A 280 -12.27 -8.19 -4.88
C THR A 280 -13.14 -8.35 -6.13
N GLY A 281 -12.60 -8.02 -7.30
CA GLY A 281 -13.37 -8.04 -8.55
C GLY A 281 -14.53 -7.05 -8.53
N LYS A 282 -14.33 -5.89 -7.89
CA LYS A 282 -15.29 -4.79 -7.78
C LYS A 282 -16.53 -5.11 -6.92
N THR A 283 -16.44 -6.08 -6.02
CA THR A 283 -17.59 -6.51 -5.20
C THR A 283 -17.78 -5.70 -3.92
N GLU A 284 -16.73 -5.04 -3.42
CA GLU A 284 -16.80 -4.16 -2.25
C GLU A 284 -17.08 -2.69 -2.64
N GLY A 285 -18.29 -2.38 -3.10
CA GLY A 285 -18.67 -1.04 -3.57
C GLY A 285 -18.48 0.10 -2.56
N TRP A 286 -18.62 -0.19 -1.27
CA TRP A 286 -18.40 0.78 -0.19
C TRP A 286 -16.97 1.36 -0.15
N LEU A 287 -15.97 0.59 -0.60
CA LEU A 287 -14.57 1.07 -0.72
C LEU A 287 -14.41 2.01 -1.91
N ARG A 288 -15.14 1.77 -3.00
CA ARG A 288 -15.17 2.68 -4.15
C ARG A 288 -15.81 4.01 -3.77
N GLU A 289 -16.93 3.98 -3.04
CA GLU A 289 -17.59 5.19 -2.52
C GLU A 289 -16.65 6.01 -1.63
N MET A 290 -15.95 5.37 -0.69
CA MET A 290 -14.92 6.04 0.11
C MET A 290 -13.83 6.67 -0.75
N TRP A 291 -13.35 5.95 -1.78
CA TRP A 291 -12.31 6.46 -2.65
C TRP A 291 -12.79 7.69 -3.45
N ASP A 292 -13.97 7.63 -4.08
CA ASP A 292 -14.55 8.73 -4.84
C ASP A 292 -14.71 9.98 -3.97
N GLU A 293 -15.23 9.83 -2.75
CA GLU A 293 -15.34 10.93 -1.80
C GLU A 293 -13.97 11.54 -1.47
N THR A 294 -12.96 10.72 -1.21
CA THR A 294 -11.61 11.22 -0.91
C THR A 294 -10.94 11.90 -2.10
N MET A 295 -11.23 11.47 -3.34
CA MET A 295 -10.70 12.11 -4.54
C MET A 295 -11.32 13.49 -4.74
N LEU A 296 -12.64 13.63 -4.54
CA LEU A 296 -13.32 14.93 -4.53
C LEU A 296 -12.81 15.82 -3.40
N GLY A 297 -12.59 15.25 -2.21
CA GLY A 297 -12.02 15.93 -1.06
C GLY A 297 -10.61 16.45 -1.32
N MET A 298 -9.76 15.65 -1.96
CA MET A 298 -8.42 16.07 -2.40
C MET A 298 -8.50 17.21 -3.42
N ALA A 299 -9.33 17.03 -4.45
CA ALA A 299 -9.50 17.97 -5.55
C ALA A 299 -9.91 19.37 -5.05
N GLY A 300 -10.96 19.45 -4.24
CA GLY A 300 -11.48 20.71 -3.72
C GLY A 300 -10.78 21.22 -2.45
N GLY A 301 -10.09 20.33 -1.75
CA GLY A 301 -9.54 20.62 -0.42
C GLY A 301 -8.03 20.81 -0.38
N LEU A 302 -7.26 20.16 -1.25
CA LEU A 302 -5.80 20.08 -1.13
C LEU A 302 -5.03 20.41 -2.41
N VAL A 303 -5.63 20.30 -3.60
CA VAL A 303 -4.94 20.65 -4.86
C VAL A 303 -4.76 22.17 -4.96
N GLN A 304 -3.53 22.59 -5.24
CA GLN A 304 -3.10 23.99 -5.37
C GLN A 304 -2.34 24.18 -6.68
N ARG A 305 -2.10 25.44 -7.09
CA ARG A 305 -1.24 25.78 -8.23
C ARG A 305 -0.01 26.58 -7.81
N SER A 306 1.14 26.23 -8.36
CA SER A 306 2.40 26.94 -8.11
C SER A 306 2.46 28.26 -8.90
N SER A 307 3.32 29.18 -8.47
CA SER A 307 3.65 30.40 -9.19
C SER A 307 5.17 30.44 -9.46
N PRO A 308 5.62 30.90 -10.64
CA PRO A 308 4.82 31.40 -11.78
C PRO A 308 4.33 30.29 -12.72
N SER A 309 4.80 29.06 -12.57
CA SER A 309 4.62 28.00 -13.58
C SER A 309 3.23 27.36 -13.62
N GLY A 310 2.33 27.67 -12.68
CA GLY A 310 0.95 27.17 -12.67
C GLY A 310 0.80 25.66 -12.43
N LEU A 311 1.84 24.98 -11.93
CA LEU A 311 1.86 23.53 -11.78
C LEU A 311 0.93 23.09 -10.65
N ALA A 312 0.09 22.07 -10.91
CA ALA A 312 -0.75 21.47 -9.89
C ALA A 312 0.09 20.66 -8.90
N TYR A 313 -0.18 20.80 -7.61
CA TYR A 313 0.41 20.00 -6.54
C TYR A 313 -0.59 19.78 -5.41
N ILE A 314 -0.36 18.74 -4.59
CA ILE A 314 -1.23 18.40 -3.46
C ILE A 314 -0.59 18.94 -2.19
N ALA A 315 -1.22 19.95 -1.58
CA ALA A 315 -0.77 20.56 -0.33
C ALA A 315 -1.27 19.77 0.90
N ASP A 316 -0.65 20.01 2.06
CA ASP A 316 -1.18 19.52 3.34
C ASP A 316 -2.20 20.52 3.91
N TRP A 317 -3.13 20.05 4.74
CA TRP A 317 -4.01 20.87 5.58
C TRP A 317 -3.67 20.66 7.04
N THR A 318 -3.48 21.75 7.80
CA THR A 318 -3.09 21.70 9.22
C THR A 318 -4.29 21.64 10.18
N GLY A 319 -5.52 21.69 9.68
CA GLY A 319 -6.73 21.92 10.46
C GLY A 319 -7.30 23.33 10.27
N SER A 320 -6.44 24.30 9.98
CA SER A 320 -6.83 25.72 9.82
C SER A 320 -6.34 26.36 8.52
N ALA A 321 -5.25 25.88 7.93
CA ALA A 321 -4.65 26.46 6.74
C ALA A 321 -3.98 25.41 5.85
N HIS A 322 -3.77 25.77 4.58
CA HIS A 322 -2.89 25.01 3.69
C HIS A 322 -1.43 25.19 4.13
N GLN A 323 -0.72 24.08 4.20
CA GLN A 323 0.73 24.06 4.23
C GLN A 323 1.21 23.72 2.81
N HIS A 324 1.75 24.72 2.12
CA HIS A 324 2.22 24.61 0.74
C HIS A 324 3.54 23.84 0.63
N LYS A 325 3.45 22.53 0.89
CA LYS A 325 4.49 21.52 0.67
C LYS A 325 3.85 20.31 0.00
N MET A 326 4.63 19.54 -0.73
CA MET A 326 4.23 18.25 -1.27
C MET A 326 5.37 17.26 -1.03
N ASP A 327 5.10 16.21 -0.27
CA ASP A 327 6.08 15.14 -0.06
C ASP A 327 6.26 14.39 -1.40
N HIS A 328 7.48 13.91 -1.69
CA HIS A 328 7.69 13.06 -2.88
C HIS A 328 6.77 11.83 -2.88
N LEU A 329 6.39 11.33 -1.70
CA LEU A 329 5.43 10.24 -1.54
C LEU A 329 4.10 10.53 -2.24
N ALA A 330 3.60 11.77 -2.18
CA ALA A 330 2.33 12.18 -2.80
C ALA A 330 2.34 12.07 -4.34
N CYS A 331 3.49 11.85 -4.98
CA CYS A 331 3.60 11.55 -6.41
C CYS A 331 3.04 10.18 -6.80
N PHE A 332 2.58 9.35 -5.84
CA PHE A 332 1.78 8.15 -6.15
C PHE A 332 0.37 8.51 -6.68
N ALA A 333 -0.17 9.66 -6.26
CA ALA A 333 -1.57 10.02 -6.47
C ALA A 333 -1.98 10.11 -7.96
N PRO A 334 -1.16 10.64 -8.89
CA PRO A 334 -1.49 10.63 -10.31
C PRO A 334 -1.71 9.23 -10.87
N ALA A 335 -0.88 8.25 -10.48
CA ALA A 335 -1.04 6.87 -10.91
C ALA A 335 -2.30 6.23 -10.28
N MET A 336 -2.58 6.51 -9.01
CA MET A 336 -3.80 6.07 -8.35
C MET A 336 -5.06 6.63 -9.02
N LEU A 337 -5.07 7.93 -9.38
CA LEU A 337 -6.17 8.55 -10.13
C LEU A 337 -6.38 7.89 -11.49
N ALA A 338 -5.30 7.69 -12.26
CA ALA A 338 -5.36 7.00 -13.54
C ALA A 338 -5.90 5.56 -13.38
N PHE A 339 -5.50 4.86 -12.32
CA PHE A 339 -5.95 3.51 -12.01
C PHE A 339 -7.45 3.46 -11.66
N GLY A 340 -7.96 4.42 -10.89
CA GLY A 340 -9.39 4.54 -10.60
C GLY A 340 -10.23 4.95 -11.81
N ALA A 341 -9.68 5.80 -12.69
CA ALA A 341 -10.35 6.29 -13.89
C ALA A 341 -10.47 5.25 -15.02
N GLN A 342 -9.53 4.29 -15.12
CA GLN A 342 -9.54 3.25 -16.15
C GLN A 342 -10.83 2.40 -16.17
N ASP A 343 -11.53 2.35 -15.05
CA ASP A 343 -12.80 1.63 -14.86
C ASP A 343 -13.96 2.57 -14.48
N GLY A 344 -13.77 3.87 -14.71
CA GLY A 344 -14.73 4.90 -14.37
C GLY A 344 -15.88 5.02 -15.37
N ARG A 345 -17.05 5.49 -14.91
CA ARG A 345 -18.14 5.90 -15.81
C ARG A 345 -17.77 7.19 -16.53
N LYS A 346 -18.59 7.61 -17.50
CA LYS A 346 -18.41 8.81 -18.36
C LYS A 346 -18.18 10.15 -17.62
N HIS A 347 -18.22 10.17 -16.28
CA HIS A 347 -18.08 11.33 -15.41
C HIS A 347 -17.21 11.06 -14.16
N ASP A 348 -16.44 9.96 -14.16
CA ASP A 348 -15.40 9.69 -13.16
C ASP A 348 -14.08 10.39 -13.49
#